data_AF-A0AB35XIR4-F1
#
_entry.id   AF-A0AB35XIR4-F1
#
_cell.length_a   1.000
_cell.length_b   1.000
_cell.length_c   1.000
_cell.angle_alpha   90.00
_cell.angle_beta   90.00
_cell.angle_gamma   90.00
#
_symmetry.space_group_name_H-M   'P 1'
#
loop_
_entity.id
_entity.type
_entity.pdbx_description
1 polymer ?
#
loop_
_entity_poly.entity_id
_entity_poly.type
_entity_poly.pdbx_seq_one_letter_code
_entity_poly.pdbx_strand_id
1 'polypeptide(L)'
;MNLMQAIANYHRSTFNPVKRSISRVNLVDITANGVVIGVFREKIFEHKSFESGECKRYKVGERLSISVTRTNRKYRFANIQHFPKDQLERVLVLVNQIAQMEIQRATIAVAV
;
A
#
# COMPACT_ATOMS: atom_id res chain seq x y z
N MET A 1 7.27 28.45 34.56
CA MET A 1 6.99 27.04 34.18
C MET A 1 8.09 26.20 34.80
N ASN A 2 7.78 25.17 35.59
CA ASN A 2 8.80 24.34 36.24
C ASN A 2 9.31 23.22 35.30
N LEU A 3 10.49 22.66 35.58
CA LEU A 3 11.16 21.67 34.72
C LEU A 3 10.27 20.44 34.49
N MET A 4 9.56 19.98 35.52
CA MET A 4 8.61 18.86 35.44
C MET A 4 7.44 19.13 34.50
N GLN A 5 6.88 20.34 34.51
CA GLN A 5 5.82 20.76 33.57
C GLN A 5 6.36 20.86 32.15
N ALA A 6 7.59 21.34 31.95
CA ALA A 6 8.22 21.42 30.64
C ALA A 6 8.45 20.02 30.05
N ILE A 7 8.94 19.07 30.85
CA ILE A 7 9.14 17.67 30.46
C ILE A 7 7.80 17.00 30.14
N ALA A 8 6.78 17.17 30.98
CA ALA A 8 5.44 16.61 30.74
C ALA A 8 4.82 17.17 29.46
N ASN A 9 4.96 18.48 29.21
CA ASN A 9 4.45 19.13 27.99
C ASN A 9 5.23 18.67 26.74
N TYR A 10 6.54 18.46 26.85
CA TYR A 10 7.38 17.93 25.76
C TYR A 10 6.99 16.49 25.39
N HIS A 11 6.74 15.62 26.38
CA HIS A 11 6.23 14.28 26.10
C HIS A 11 4.83 14.31 25.50
N ARG A 12 3.95 15.23 25.93
CA ARG A 12 2.60 15.39 25.38
C ARG A 12 2.60 15.92 23.94
N SER A 13 3.54 16.79 23.58
CA SER A 13 3.65 17.36 22.22
C SER A 13 4.37 16.44 21.22
N THR A 14 5.25 15.55 21.70
CA THR A 14 5.93 14.53 20.88
C THR A 14 5.13 13.22 20.78
N PHE A 15 4.12 13.05 21.63
CA PHE A 15 3.19 11.94 21.54
C PHE A 15 2.33 12.08 20.28
N ASN A 16 2.64 11.29 19.27
CA ASN A 16 1.81 11.18 18.08
C ASN A 16 0.75 10.09 18.34
N PRO A 17 -0.51 10.47 18.67
CA PRO A 17 -1.48 9.54 19.27
C PRO A 17 -1.98 8.47 18.30
N VAL A 18 -1.72 8.64 16.99
CA VAL A 18 -2.20 7.73 15.95
C VAL A 18 -1.07 7.40 15.00
N LYS A 19 -0.45 6.22 15.19
CA LYS A 19 0.43 5.62 14.18
C LYS A 19 -0.40 4.72 13.27
N ARG A 20 -0.27 4.87 11.95
CA ARG A 20 -0.90 3.98 10.98
C ARG A 20 0.07 2.91 10.51
N SER A 21 -0.43 1.69 10.35
CA SER A 21 0.32 0.58 9.76
C SER A 21 -0.55 -0.16 8.76
N ILE A 22 0.07 -0.68 7.70
CA ILE A 22 -0.61 -1.42 6.64
C ILE A 22 -0.06 -2.84 6.65
N SER A 23 -0.97 -3.82 6.70
CA SER A 23 -0.65 -5.23 6.41
C SER A 23 -1.15 -5.55 5.01
N ARG A 24 -0.30 -6.16 4.19
CA ARG A 24 -0.60 -6.54 2.80
C ARG A 24 -0.70 -8.05 2.68
N VAL A 25 -1.70 -8.52 1.95
CA VAL A 25 -1.81 -9.91 1.49
C VAL A 25 -1.88 -9.88 -0.03
N ASN A 26 -0.96 -10.57 -0.71
CA ASN A 26 -0.99 -10.71 -2.16
C ASN A 26 -2.19 -11.58 -2.53
N LEU A 27 -2.98 -11.11 -3.50
CA LEU A 27 -4.08 -11.85 -4.08
C LEU A 27 -3.70 -12.42 -5.44
N VAL A 28 -2.99 -11.63 -6.25
CA VAL A 28 -2.59 -11.96 -7.62
C VAL A 28 -1.25 -11.29 -7.90
N ASP A 29 -0.35 -11.99 -8.58
CA ASP A 29 0.88 -11.44 -9.16
C ASP A 29 1.00 -11.93 -10.61
N ILE A 30 1.07 -11.00 -11.57
CA ILE A 30 1.26 -11.26 -12.99
C ILE A 30 2.57 -10.63 -13.43
N THR A 31 3.34 -11.35 -14.24
CA THR A 31 4.51 -10.76 -14.92
C THR A 31 4.28 -10.79 -16.42
N ALA A 32 4.32 -9.62 -17.07
CA ALA A 32 4.13 -9.45 -18.51
C ALA A 32 5.17 -8.47 -19.06
N ASN A 33 5.94 -8.87 -20.07
CA ASN A 33 6.98 -8.03 -20.69
C ASN A 33 7.95 -7.38 -19.67
N GLY A 34 8.38 -8.15 -18.65
CA GLY A 34 9.26 -7.65 -17.58
C GLY A 34 8.61 -6.66 -16.59
N VAL A 35 7.30 -6.42 -16.72
CA VAL A 35 6.47 -5.64 -15.80
C VAL A 35 5.77 -6.57 -14.82
N VAL A 36 5.93 -6.31 -13.52
CA VAL A 36 5.25 -7.03 -12.44
C VAL A 36 3.99 -6.26 -12.05
N ILE A 37 2.84 -6.91 -12.11
CA ILE A 37 1.52 -6.37 -11.79
C ILE A 37 0.98 -7.16 -10.59
N GLY A 38 0.98 -6.54 -9.41
CA GLY A 38 0.52 -7.17 -8.17
C GLY A 38 -0.82 -6.60 -7.70
N VAL A 39 -1.67 -7.45 -7.15
CA VAL A 39 -2.90 -7.08 -6.45
C VAL A 39 -2.77 -7.44 -4.99
N PHE A 40 -3.01 -6.48 -4.10
CA PHE A 40 -2.91 -6.64 -2.67
C PHE A 40 -4.23 -6.35 -2.01
N ARG A 41 -4.61 -7.16 -1.02
CA ARG A 41 -5.57 -6.77 0.01
C ARG A 41 -4.80 -6.10 1.13
N GLU A 42 -5.08 -4.82 1.36
CA GLU A 42 -4.45 -4.03 2.41
C GLU A 42 -5.41 -3.88 3.59
N LYS A 43 -4.98 -4.34 4.77
CA LYS A 43 -5.66 -4.05 6.05
C LYS A 43 -4.97 -2.85 6.70
N ILE A 44 -5.74 -1.83 6.99
CA ILE A 44 -5.26 -0.59 7.61
C ILE A 44 -5.52 -0.67 9.10
N PHE A 45 -4.47 -0.46 9.89
CA PHE A 45 -4.53 -0.46 11.34
C PHE A 45 -4.12 0.89 11.89
N GLU A 46 -4.84 1.36 12.90
CA GLU A 46 -4.44 2.47 13.75
C GLU A 46 -3.97 1.94 15.09
N HIS A 47 -2.87 2.50 15.57
CA HIS A 47 -2.32 2.27 16.89
C HIS A 47 -2.67 3.49 17.73
N LYS A 48 -3.46 3.27 18.77
CA LYS A 48 -3.77 4.30 19.76
C LYS A 48 -3.05 3.96 21.02
N SER A 49 -2.23 4.89 21.47
CA SER A 49 -1.63 4.84 22.80
C SER A 49 -2.54 5.59 23.75
N PHE A 50 -2.88 4.95 24.87
CA PHE A 50 -3.73 5.51 25.90
C PHE A 50 -2.88 6.22 26.96
N GLU A 51 -3.48 7.13 27.72
CA GLU A 51 -2.81 7.80 28.86
C GLU A 51 -2.36 6.79 29.93
N SER A 52 -2.92 5.57 29.94
CA SER A 52 -2.49 4.43 30.77
C SER A 52 -1.17 3.76 30.32
N GLY A 53 -0.59 4.17 29.20
CA GLY A 53 0.61 3.55 28.61
C GLY A 53 0.34 2.30 27.77
N GLU A 54 -0.90 1.80 27.72
CA GLU A 54 -1.28 0.73 26.79
C GLU A 54 -1.31 1.23 25.35
N CYS A 55 -0.70 0.47 24.44
CA CYS A 55 -0.83 0.68 23.00
C CYS A 55 -1.66 -0.45 22.39
N LYS A 56 -2.80 -0.13 21.80
CA LYS A 56 -3.67 -1.11 21.15
C LYS A 56 -3.77 -0.86 19.65
N ARG A 57 -3.85 -1.96 18.90
CA ARG A 57 -3.95 -1.99 17.45
C ARG A 57 -5.37 -2.37 17.03
N TYR A 58 -6.00 -1.52 16.23
CA TYR A 58 -7.36 -1.75 15.74
C TYR A 58 -7.42 -1.67 14.22
N LYS A 59 -8.17 -2.58 13.59
CA LYS A 59 -8.42 -2.51 12.13
C LYS A 59 -9.43 -1.39 11.89
N VAL A 60 -9.03 -0.38 11.12
CA VAL A 60 -9.89 0.77 10.77
C VAL A 60 -10.37 0.73 9.34
N GLY A 61 -9.77 -0.10 8.49
CA GLY A 61 -10.13 -0.17 7.09
C GLY A 61 -9.55 -1.36 6.36
N GLU A 62 -10.07 -1.56 5.16
CA GLU A 62 -9.58 -2.54 4.20
C GLU A 62 -9.81 -2.02 2.79
N ARG A 63 -8.82 -2.21 1.93
CA ARG A 63 -8.86 -1.79 0.53
C ARG A 63 -8.10 -2.78 -0.35
N LEU A 64 -8.36 -2.73 -1.64
CA LEU A 64 -7.55 -3.39 -2.65
C LEU A 64 -6.54 -2.40 -3.20
N SER A 65 -5.37 -2.88 -3.59
CA SER A 65 -4.33 -2.07 -4.20
C SER A 65 -3.75 -2.80 -5.41
N ILE A 66 -3.66 -2.12 -6.54
CA ILE A 66 -2.90 -2.59 -7.70
C ILE A 66 -1.53 -1.92 -7.64
N SER A 67 -0.45 -2.69 -7.80
CA SER A 67 0.90 -2.17 -8.02
C SER A 67 1.36 -2.58 -9.41
N VAL A 68 1.77 -1.63 -10.23
CA VAL A 68 2.47 -1.91 -11.49
C VAL A 68 3.91 -1.48 -11.33
N THR A 69 4.83 -2.45 -11.32
CA THR A 69 6.27 -2.24 -11.17
C THR A 69 6.97 -2.57 -12.47
N ARG A 70 7.59 -1.57 -13.08
CA ARG A 70 8.49 -1.76 -14.22
C ARG A 70 9.91 -1.90 -13.73
N THR A 71 10.54 -3.02 -14.04
CA THR A 71 11.94 -3.26 -13.67
C THR A 71 12.84 -2.62 -14.72
N ASN A 72 13.25 -1.37 -14.52
CA ASN A 72 14.39 -0.82 -15.23
C ASN A 72 15.59 -0.81 -14.27
N ARG A 73 16.80 -1.11 -14.77
CA ARG A 73 18.00 -1.57 -14.02
C ARG A 73 18.46 -0.72 -12.82
N LYS A 74 17.82 0.41 -12.50
CA LYS A 74 18.14 1.30 -11.36
C LYS A 74 16.96 1.72 -10.47
N TYR A 75 15.69 1.55 -10.88
CA TYR A 75 14.55 2.10 -10.12
C TYR A 75 13.30 1.20 -10.20
N ARG A 76 12.61 1.01 -9.06
CA ARG A 76 11.25 0.43 -9.00
C ARG A 76 10.23 1.56 -8.86
N PHE A 77 9.62 1.96 -9.96
CA PHE A 77 8.42 2.81 -9.89
C PHE A 77 7.21 1.89 -9.76
N ALA A 78 6.57 1.92 -8.59
CA ALA A 78 5.28 1.28 -8.38
C ALA A 78 4.20 2.34 -8.53
N ASN A 79 3.43 2.31 -9.62
CA ASN A 79 2.18 3.05 -9.64
C ASN A 79 1.18 2.24 -8.80
N ILE A 80 0.77 2.80 -7.66
CA ILE A 80 -0.16 2.14 -6.74
C ILE A 80 -1.52 2.82 -6.85
N GLN A 81 -2.53 2.06 -7.25
CA GLN A 81 -3.93 2.50 -7.27
C GLN A 81 -4.72 1.79 -6.19
N HIS A 82 -5.61 2.50 -5.51
CA HIS A 82 -6.41 1.98 -4.41
C HIS A 82 -7.88 1.87 -4.78
N PHE A 83 -8.51 0.78 -4.36
CA PHE A 83 -9.91 0.47 -4.66
C PHE A 83 -10.65 0.02 -3.40
N PRO A 84 -11.97 0.24 -3.32
CA PRO A 84 -12.81 -0.37 -2.30
C PRO A 84 -12.68 -1.90 -2.29
N LYS A 85 -12.80 -2.51 -1.11
CA LYS A 85 -12.56 -3.96 -0.92
C LYS A 85 -13.51 -4.86 -1.71
N ASP A 86 -14.69 -4.34 -2.02
CA ASP A 86 -15.81 -4.96 -2.73
C ASP A 86 -15.65 -4.93 -4.26
N GLN A 87 -14.69 -4.16 -4.79
CA GLN A 87 -14.46 -4.03 -6.23
C GLN A 87 -13.42 -5.03 -6.77
N LEU A 88 -13.35 -6.24 -6.21
CA LEU A 88 -12.33 -7.23 -6.59
C LEU A 88 -12.43 -7.59 -8.07
N GLU A 89 -13.63 -7.84 -8.58
CA GLU A 89 -13.83 -8.20 -9.99
C GLU A 89 -13.32 -7.10 -10.94
N ARG A 90 -13.68 -5.84 -10.65
CA ARG A 90 -13.19 -4.68 -11.41
C ARG A 90 -11.67 -4.59 -11.39
N VAL A 91 -11.06 -4.82 -10.23
CA VAL A 91 -9.60 -4.83 -10.08
C VAL A 91 -8.95 -5.93 -10.92
N LEU A 92 -9.53 -7.13 -10.94
CA LEU A 92 -9.03 -8.25 -11.74
C LEU A 92 -9.15 -7.96 -13.25
N VAL A 93 -10.25 -7.34 -13.70
CA VAL A 93 -10.43 -6.91 -15.10
C VAL A 93 -9.36 -5.89 -15.49
N LEU A 94 -9.13 -4.87 -14.65
CA LEU A 94 -8.09 -3.85 -14.88
C LEU A 94 -6.69 -4.48 -14.98
N VAL A 95 -6.37 -5.40 -14.08
CA VAL A 95 -5.08 -6.11 -14.06
C VAL A 95 -4.87 -6.92 -15.32
N ASN A 96 -5.91 -7.63 -15.78
CA ASN A 96 -5.87 -8.36 -17.05
C ASN A 96 -5.65 -7.40 -18.23
N GLN A 97 -6.38 -6.28 -18.29
CA GLN A 97 -6.20 -5.28 -19.35
C GLN A 97 -4.76 -4.73 -19.39
N ILE A 98 -4.18 -4.41 -18.24
CA ILE A 98 -2.79 -3.94 -18.15
C ILE A 98 -1.83 -5.02 -18.64
N ALA A 99 -2.01 -6.28 -18.22
CA ALA A 99 -1.17 -7.39 -18.66
C ALA A 99 -1.23 -7.59 -20.18
N GLN A 100 -2.43 -7.58 -20.77
CA GLN A 100 -2.62 -7.71 -22.21
C GLN A 100 -1.95 -6.57 -22.99
N MET A 101 -2.06 -5.33 -22.50
CA MET A 101 -1.36 -4.19 -23.11
C MET A 101 0.16 -4.34 -23.08
N GLU A 102 0.74 -4.82 -21.98
CA GLU A 102 2.19 -5.02 -21.89
C GLU A 102 2.66 -6.19 -22.79
N ILE A 103 1.87 -7.25 -22.94
CA ILE A 103 2.12 -8.33 -23.90
C ILE A 103 2.10 -7.78 -25.33
N GLN A 104 1.07 -7.02 -25.70
CA GLN A 104 0.96 -6.42 -27.04
C GLN A 104 2.15 -5.51 -27.38
N ARG A 105 2.64 -4.73 -26.41
CA ARG A 105 3.85 -3.89 -26.59
C ARG A 105 5.08 -4.73 -26.91
N ALA A 106 5.26 -5.88 -26.26
CA ALA A 106 6.36 -6.78 -26.56
C ALA A 106 6.24 -7.33 -27.98
N THR A 107 5.04 -7.74 -28.40
CA THR A 107 4.79 -8.27 -29.74
C THR A 107 5.11 -7.25 -30.83
N ILE A 108 4.68 -5.99 -30.67
CA ILE A 108 4.99 -4.92 -31.62
C ILE A 108 6.50 -4.66 -31.69
N ALA A 109 7.20 -4.66 -30.55
CA ALA A 109 8.65 -4.44 -30.50
C ALA A 109 9.47 -5.54 -31.20
N VAL A 110 8.91 -6.74 -31.39
CA VAL A 110 9.54 -7.85 -32.11
C VAL A 110 9.22 -7.83 -33.61
N ALA A 111 8.13 -7.16 -34.01
CA ALA A 111 7.65 -7.12 -35.40
C ALA A 111 8.27 -5.98 -36.24
N VAL A 112 9.09 -5.12 -35.64
CA VAL A 112 9.82 -4.01 -36.28
C VAL A 112 11.30 -4.35 -36.29
#